data_AF-A0A9E2WYY9-F1
#
_entry.id   AF-A0A9E2WYY9-F1
#
_cell.length_a   1.000
_cell.length_b   1.000
_cell.length_c   1.000
_cell.angle_alpha   90.00
_cell.angle_beta   90.00
_cell.angle_gamma   90.00
#
_symmetry.space_group_name_H-M   'P 1'
#
loop_
_entity.id
_entity.type
_entity.pdbx_description
1 polymer ?
#
loop_
_entity_poly.entity_id
_entity_poly.type
_entity_poly.pdbx_seq_one_letter_code
_entity_poly.pdbx_strand_id
1 'polypeptide(L)' 'RRVIRGGSWGGAEVNLRNAFRDSHPPEGAGDHVGFRCAMDALPD' A
#
# COMPACT_ATOMS: atom_id res chain seq x y z
N ARG A 1 -10.58 3.97 7.24
CA ARG A 1 -9.18 3.54 7.04
C ARG A 1 -9.06 2.79 5.71
N ARG A 2 -7.89 2.80 5.08
CA ARG A 2 -7.57 2.07 3.83
C ARG A 2 -6.31 1.23 4.05
N VAL A 3 -6.21 0.14 3.28
CA VAL A 3 -5.09 -0.80 3.40
C VAL A 3 -3.95 -0.37 2.48
N ILE A 4 -2.74 -0.30 3.04
CA ILE A 4 -1.49 -0.01 2.30
C ILE A 4 -0.58 -1.23 2.37
N ARG A 5 0.17 -1.50 1.28
CA ARG A 5 0.98 -2.71 1.09
C ARG A 5 2.36 -2.35 0.52
N GLY A 6 3.35 -3.22 0.74
CA GLY A 6 4.63 -3.19 0.05
C GLY A 6 5.77 -2.47 0.79
N GLY A 7 5.47 -1.68 1.83
CA GLY A 7 6.48 -0.93 2.59
C GLY A 7 7.03 0.30 1.84
N SER A 8 7.99 0.98 2.47
CA SER A 8 8.67 2.17 1.96
C SER A 8 10.11 2.23 2.50
N TRP A 9 10.94 3.14 1.99
CA TRP A 9 12.36 3.28 2.39
C TRP A 9 12.57 3.50 3.90
N GLY A 10 11.62 4.11 4.60
CA GLY A 10 11.66 4.34 6.06
C GLY A 10 10.80 3.37 6.87
N GLY A 11 10.17 2.38 6.24
CA GLY A 11 9.29 1.42 6.91
C GLY A 11 10.07 0.31 7.62
N ALA A 12 9.46 -0.28 8.65
CA ALA A 12 10.01 -1.47 9.30
C ALA A 12 9.97 -2.68 8.37
N GLU A 13 10.92 -3.61 8.54
CA GLU A 13 11.04 -4.84 7.74
C GLU A 13 9.76 -5.70 7.70
N VAL A 14 8.94 -5.65 8.77
CA VAL A 14 7.66 -6.37 8.83
C VAL A 14 6.68 -5.90 7.76
N ASN A 15 6.77 -4.64 7.32
CA ASN A 15 5.89 -4.05 6.32
C ASN A 15 6.12 -4.63 4.91
N LEU A 16 7.28 -5.25 4.68
CA LEU A 16 7.65 -5.90 3.42
C LEU A 16 7.00 -7.27 3.24
N ARG A 17 6.48 -7.88 4.32
CA ARG A 17 5.85 -9.20 4.23
C ARG A 17 4.60 -9.12 3.37
N ASN A 18 4.47 -10.06 2.42
CA ASN A 18 3.30 -10.12 1.55
C ASN A 18 2.01 -10.15 2.37
N ALA A 19 1.98 -10.85 3.50
CA ALA A 19 0.80 -10.90 4.37
C ALA A 19 0.48 -9.57 5.09
N PHE A 20 1.42 -8.64 5.28
CA PHE A 20 1.33 -7.52 6.25
C PHE A 20 0.00 -6.74 6.32
N ARG A 21 -0.29 -5.64 5.59
CA ARG A 21 -1.53 -4.79 5.70
C ARG A 21 -1.42 -3.68 6.75
N ASP A 22 -0.84 -2.58 6.31
CA ASP A 22 -0.85 -1.33 7.06
C ASP A 22 -2.21 -0.62 6.93
N SER A 23 -2.54 0.28 7.85
CA SER A 23 -3.86 0.90 7.99
C SER A 23 -3.78 2.38 8.33
N HIS A 24 -4.07 3.23 7.35
CA HIS A 24 -4.06 4.70 7.49
C HIS A 24 -5.46 5.31 7.25
N PRO A 25 -5.75 6.51 7.78
CA PRO A 25 -6.87 7.33 7.34
C PRO A 25 -6.77 7.64 5.83
N PRO A 26 -7.89 7.73 5.09
CA PRO A 26 -7.84 8.01 3.66
C PRO A 26 -7.28 9.40 3.32
N GLU A 27 -7.26 10.34 4.27
CA GLU A 27 -6.69 11.67 4.15
C GLU A 27 -5.16 11.70 4.35
N GLY A 28 -4.56 10.57 4.76
CA GLY A 28 -3.14 10.48 5.09
C GLY A 28 -2.24 10.38 3.84
N ALA A 29 -1.76 11.53 3.35
CA ALA A 29 -0.81 11.64 2.24
C ALA A 29 0.64 11.83 2.72
N GLY A 30 1.08 11.06 3.71
CA GLY A 30 2.47 11.13 4.19
C GLY A 30 3.46 10.70 3.12
N ASP A 31 4.70 11.20 3.18
CA ASP A 31 5.75 11.00 2.16
C ASP A 31 6.10 9.53 1.85
N HIS A 32 5.70 8.61 2.73
CA HIS A 32 5.90 7.17 2.59
C HIS A 32 4.72 6.45 1.91
N VAL A 33 3.68 7.19 1.50
CA VAL A 33 2.47 6.67 0.86
C VAL A 33 2.47 7.04 -0.62
N GLY A 34 2.24 6.05 -1.48
CA GLY A 34 2.07 6.23 -2.92
C GLY A 34 0.99 5.32 -3.48
N PHE A 35 0.86 5.28 -4.81
CA PHE A 35 -0.12 4.44 -5.49
C PHE A 35 0.49 3.66 -6.66
N ARG A 36 -0.13 2.52 -6.97
CA ARG A 36 0.12 1.73 -8.18
C ARG A 36 -1.20 1.61 -8.93
N CYS A 37 -1.22 2.01 -10.18
CA CYS A 37 -2.40 1.85 -11.03
C CYS A 37 -2.71 0.36 -11.23
N ALA A 38 -4.00 0.04 -11.33
CA ALA A 38 -4.49 -1.26 -11.73
C ALA A 38 -5.50 -1.06 -12.88
N MET A 39 -5.72 -2.11 -13.66
CA MET A 39 -6.75 -2.15 -14.69
C MET A 39 -7.54 -3.44 -14.56
N ASP A 40 -8.76 -3.43 -15.09
CA ASP A 40 -9.58 -4.64 -15.19
C ASP A 40 -8.90 -5.65 -16.12
N ALA A 41 -9.15 -6.94 -15.86
CA ALA A 41 -8.76 -7.99 -16.80
C ALA A 41 -9.54 -7.80 -18.11
N LEU A 42 -8.90 -8.11 -19.24
CA LEU A 42 -9.60 -8.15 -20.52
C LEU A 42 -10.75 -9.18 -20.43
N PRO A 43 -11.92 -8.90 -21.05
CA PRO A 43 -12.97 -9.91 -21.18
C PRO A 43 -12.46 -11.12 -21.97
N ASP A 44 -13.02 -12.30 -21.66
CA ASP A 44 -12.74 -13.56 -22.36
C ASP A 44 -12.99 -13.47 -23.88
#